data_AF-A0A7J8IHY6-F1
#
_entry.id   AF-A0A7J8IHY6-F1
#
_cell.length_a   1.000
_cell.length_b   1.000
_cell.length_c   1.000
_cell.angle_alpha   90.00
_cell.angle_beta   90.00
_cell.angle_gamma   90.00
#
_symmetry.space_group_name_H-M   'P 1'
#
loop_
_entity.id
_entity.type
_entity.pdbx_description
1 polymer ?
#
loop_
_entity_poly.entity_id
_entity_poly.type
_entity_poly.pdbx_seq_one_letter_code
_entity_poly.pdbx_strand_id
1 'polypeptide(L)'
;MKRSSQLRLPVPKMPSPSHAPSPSSLMFSMRSRSLSPLSGSETLPFHSGEQWCEQDENSDENTVLLDYQDHKEADSHAGVRYITEALINKLTKQDNLALVKSLNLSLSKDGGKKFRYIENLEKCVNLEVLNLSYNLIGKIEKLDKLLKLRELNLSYNKICKIEGIENMCNLQKLNLAGNEIEHIPPWLGKKLKSLRVLILKGNKISSLQDVSKLKPLQDLTSLILLENPIVTLPHYFQFTIFHLRSLESLEGQPVTTQSRHEAFERFSLEEVQRLERDLEKKIMETEELKSKQTKFLEEIKNQDKLNKSLKEESMLQKQSCEELENNLNTKNELLKQKTLELTRACQKQYELEQELAFYKIDAKFEPLNYYPSEYVEIDKTPDESPYIGKSRYKRNMFTRESYINKAQPIEIKKMEPDEGEHLKNEHMNLRAHTPLDVQLEDKEKKISAGLKKSYFEFFKNNRQILFCNSCI
;
A
#
# COMPACT_ATOMS: atom_id res chain seq x y z
N MET A 1 -69.68 43.96 -21.94
CA MET A 1 -70.39 43.46 -23.14
C MET A 1 -69.57 42.33 -23.76
N LYS A 2 -70.23 41.17 -23.97
CA LYS A 2 -69.96 40.06 -24.93
C LYS A 2 -68.56 39.41 -24.90
N ARG A 3 -68.42 38.17 -24.40
CA ARG A 3 -68.84 36.83 -24.90
C ARG A 3 -67.78 36.14 -25.78
N SER A 4 -67.09 35.18 -25.16
CA SER A 4 -66.97 33.75 -25.53
C SER A 4 -66.67 33.33 -26.98
N SER A 5 -65.63 32.50 -27.14
CA SER A 5 -65.76 31.16 -27.76
C SER A 5 -64.53 30.26 -27.50
N GLN A 6 -64.83 29.08 -26.96
CA GLN A 6 -63.95 27.91 -26.83
C GLN A 6 -63.80 27.22 -28.19
N LEU A 7 -62.63 26.66 -28.48
CA LEU A 7 -62.47 25.55 -29.44
C LEU A 7 -61.43 24.55 -28.90
N ARG A 8 -61.83 23.27 -28.92
CA ARG A 8 -61.16 22.07 -28.39
C ARG A 8 -60.30 21.36 -29.45
N LEU A 9 -59.14 20.85 -29.01
CA LEU A 9 -58.49 19.54 -29.30
C LEU A 9 -58.08 19.18 -30.77
N PRO A 10 -57.06 18.32 -31.02
CA PRO A 10 -56.69 17.12 -30.22
C PRO A 10 -55.19 16.82 -29.97
N VAL A 11 -55.00 15.89 -29.04
CA VAL A 11 -53.77 15.28 -28.52
C VAL A 11 -53.22 14.20 -29.46
N PRO A 12 -51.89 14.07 -29.66
CA PRO A 12 -51.26 12.83 -30.11
C PRO A 12 -50.59 12.05 -28.96
N LYS A 13 -50.70 10.72 -29.09
CA LYS A 13 -50.39 9.66 -28.12
C LYS A 13 -48.89 9.47 -27.85
N MET A 14 -48.55 9.12 -26.61
CA MET A 14 -47.28 8.50 -26.23
C MET A 14 -47.27 6.99 -26.51
N PRO A 15 -46.11 6.36 -26.79
CA PRO A 15 -45.95 4.92 -26.81
C PRO A 15 -45.67 4.33 -25.41
N SER A 16 -46.28 3.19 -25.15
CA SER A 16 -46.18 2.35 -23.94
C SER A 16 -44.91 1.49 -23.89
N PRO A 17 -44.39 1.14 -22.69
CA PRO A 17 -43.28 0.22 -22.52
C PRO A 17 -43.76 -1.23 -22.33
N SER A 18 -43.14 -2.19 -23.00
CA SER A 18 -43.45 -3.62 -22.89
C SER A 18 -42.46 -4.37 -21.99
N HIS A 19 -42.98 -4.82 -20.85
CA HIS A 19 -42.75 -6.07 -20.12
C HIS A 19 -41.36 -6.75 -20.14
N ALA A 20 -40.74 -6.76 -18.95
CA ALA A 20 -39.91 -7.85 -18.46
C ALA A 20 -40.78 -9.00 -17.90
N PRO A 21 -40.22 -10.21 -17.80
CA PRO A 21 -40.44 -11.03 -16.62
C PRO A 21 -39.12 -11.52 -16.00
N SER A 22 -39.19 -11.67 -14.67
CA SER A 22 -38.15 -12.08 -13.75
C SER A 22 -38.30 -13.61 -13.42
N PRO A 23 -37.55 -14.21 -12.47
CA PRO A 23 -36.78 -15.43 -12.74
C PRO A 23 -37.26 -16.68 -11.96
N SER A 24 -36.83 -17.87 -12.38
CA SER A 24 -36.88 -19.08 -11.54
C SER A 24 -35.76 -20.07 -11.84
N SER A 25 -34.88 -20.20 -10.84
CA SER A 25 -34.28 -21.41 -10.27
C SER A 25 -34.34 -22.74 -11.06
N LEU A 26 -33.18 -23.40 -11.23
CA LEU A 26 -32.79 -24.63 -10.50
C LEU A 26 -31.58 -25.34 -11.14
N MET A 27 -30.61 -25.63 -10.27
CA MET A 27 -29.77 -26.84 -10.15
C MET A 27 -28.95 -27.40 -11.32
N PHE A 28 -27.64 -27.43 -11.05
CA PHE A 28 -26.64 -28.35 -11.56
C PHE A 28 -27.05 -29.82 -11.40
N SER A 29 -26.79 -30.63 -12.43
CA SER A 29 -26.57 -32.08 -12.29
C SER A 29 -25.53 -32.56 -13.29
N MET A 30 -24.56 -33.31 -12.79
CA MET A 30 -23.52 -34.01 -13.55
C MET A 30 -24.06 -35.34 -14.10
N ARG A 31 -23.72 -35.70 -15.35
CA ARG A 31 -22.99 -36.93 -15.73
C ARG A 31 -23.12 -37.30 -17.22
N SER A 32 -21.99 -37.83 -17.70
CA SER A 32 -21.80 -39.02 -18.58
C SER A 32 -21.95 -38.94 -20.11
N ARG A 33 -20.82 -39.33 -20.73
CA ARG A 33 -20.63 -40.34 -21.81
C ARG A 33 -20.83 -39.94 -23.27
N SER A 34 -19.67 -39.90 -23.96
CA SER A 34 -19.30 -40.60 -25.22
C SER A 34 -20.40 -40.97 -26.21
N LEU A 35 -20.16 -40.69 -27.50
CA LEU A 35 -20.19 -41.65 -28.61
C LEU A 35 -19.68 -41.00 -29.91
N SER A 36 -18.89 -41.76 -30.66
CA SER A 36 -18.37 -41.50 -32.01
C SER A 36 -19.48 -41.44 -33.07
N PRO A 37 -19.12 -41.16 -34.34
CA PRO A 37 -19.65 -42.01 -35.40
C PRO A 37 -18.58 -42.48 -36.41
N LEU A 38 -18.74 -43.75 -36.81
CA LEU A 38 -18.21 -44.36 -38.03
C LEU A 38 -19.19 -44.13 -39.20
N SER A 39 -18.64 -43.93 -40.39
CA SER A 39 -19.09 -44.47 -41.69
C SER A 39 -17.95 -44.20 -42.68
N GLY A 40 -17.57 -45.02 -43.65
CA GLY A 40 -18.20 -46.18 -44.30
C GLY A 40 -17.72 -46.13 -45.76
N SER A 41 -17.07 -47.20 -46.21
CA SER A 41 -16.31 -47.41 -47.45
C SER A 41 -17.05 -47.27 -48.78
N GLU A 42 -16.33 -47.06 -49.88
CA GLU A 42 -16.41 -47.91 -51.09
C GLU A 42 -15.26 -47.70 -52.12
N THR A 43 -14.63 -48.83 -52.46
CA THR A 43 -14.08 -49.34 -53.76
C THR A 43 -12.90 -48.72 -54.55
N LEU A 44 -12.02 -49.66 -54.97
CA LEU A 44 -10.79 -49.59 -55.80
C LEU A 44 -11.07 -49.46 -57.32
N PRO A 45 -10.05 -49.23 -58.18
CA PRO A 45 -9.31 -50.35 -58.80
C PRO A 45 -7.79 -50.15 -59.07
N PHE A 46 -7.01 -51.21 -58.77
CA PHE A 46 -5.91 -51.91 -59.47
C PHE A 46 -4.77 -51.26 -60.32
N HIS A 47 -3.59 -51.90 -60.14
CA HIS A 47 -2.34 -52.06 -60.95
C HIS A 47 -1.36 -50.87 -61.03
N SER A 48 -0.04 -50.98 -60.88
CA SER A 48 1.01 -52.04 -60.94
C SER A 48 2.29 -51.44 -60.30
N GLY A 49 3.24 -52.10 -59.63
CA GLY A 49 4.14 -53.21 -60.02
C GLY A 49 5.61 -52.71 -59.88
N GLU A 50 6.54 -53.58 -59.43
CA GLU A 50 8.02 -53.41 -59.25
C GLU A 50 8.45 -52.83 -57.88
N GLN A 51 9.02 -53.55 -56.89
CA GLN A 51 10.23 -54.41 -56.80
C GLN A 51 11.49 -53.60 -57.21
N TRP A 52 12.49 -53.34 -56.34
CA TRP A 52 13.57 -54.23 -55.91
C TRP A 52 14.29 -53.76 -54.62
N CYS A 53 14.92 -54.73 -53.95
CA CYS A 53 15.68 -54.66 -52.69
C CYS A 53 17.12 -54.10 -52.81
N GLU A 54 17.57 -53.58 -51.66
CA GLU A 54 18.85 -53.76 -50.92
C GLU A 54 20.21 -54.06 -51.58
N GLN A 55 21.25 -53.61 -50.83
CA GLN A 55 22.68 -53.98 -50.75
C GLN A 55 23.63 -52.83 -51.17
N ASP A 56 24.78 -52.56 -50.54
CA ASP A 56 25.41 -52.97 -49.28
C ASP A 56 26.63 -52.05 -49.02
N GLU A 57 27.01 -51.94 -47.73
CA GLU A 57 28.36 -51.82 -47.13
C GLU A 57 29.43 -50.73 -47.46
N ASN A 58 29.78 -50.03 -46.36
CA ASN A 58 31.10 -49.83 -45.72
C ASN A 58 32.27 -49.08 -46.40
N SER A 59 32.75 -48.04 -45.69
CA SER A 59 34.15 -47.92 -45.26
C SER A 59 34.33 -46.88 -44.14
N ASP A 60 35.02 -47.31 -43.08
CA ASP A 60 35.37 -46.59 -41.85
C ASP A 60 36.39 -45.44 -42.05
N GLU A 61 36.34 -44.42 -41.19
CA GLU A 61 37.42 -44.12 -40.22
C GLU A 61 37.15 -42.82 -39.39
N ASN A 62 36.98 -43.03 -38.08
CA ASN A 62 37.42 -42.26 -36.91
C ASN A 62 37.61 -40.73 -36.99
N THR A 63 36.79 -39.96 -36.28
CA THR A 63 37.23 -38.76 -35.50
C THR A 63 36.23 -38.41 -34.39
N VAL A 64 36.66 -38.66 -33.14
CA VAL A 64 36.35 -38.00 -31.84
C VAL A 64 34.91 -37.57 -31.54
N LEU A 65 34.29 -38.34 -30.63
CA LEU A 65 33.08 -38.03 -29.87
C LEU A 65 33.25 -36.78 -28.99
N LEU A 66 32.33 -35.82 -29.14
CA LEU A 66 31.91 -34.92 -28.06
C LEU A 66 30.39 -35.00 -27.96
N ASP A 67 29.94 -35.56 -26.84
CA ASP A 67 28.54 -35.73 -26.45
C ASP A 67 27.78 -34.40 -26.44
N TYR A 68 26.71 -34.31 -27.22
CA TYR A 68 25.52 -33.55 -26.83
C TYR A 68 24.28 -34.31 -27.30
N GLN A 69 23.40 -34.54 -26.33
CA GLN A 69 22.25 -35.43 -26.40
C GLN A 69 21.16 -34.99 -27.38
N ASP A 70 20.48 -36.04 -27.84
CA ASP A 70 19.46 -36.19 -28.85
C ASP A 70 18.20 -35.32 -28.66
N HIS A 71 17.72 -34.72 -29.75
CA HIS A 71 16.30 -34.45 -29.97
C HIS A 71 15.98 -34.74 -31.44
N LYS A 72 15.40 -35.93 -31.67
CA LYS A 72 14.78 -36.35 -32.91
C LYS A 72 13.56 -35.47 -33.24
N GLU A 73 13.65 -34.72 -34.33
CA GLU A 73 12.49 -34.36 -35.14
C GLU A 73 12.83 -34.64 -36.61
N ALA A 74 11.97 -35.44 -37.23
CA ALA A 74 12.08 -35.86 -38.61
C ALA A 74 11.67 -34.68 -39.52
N ASP A 75 12.65 -33.98 -40.08
CA ASP A 75 12.46 -33.11 -41.23
C ASP A 75 13.62 -33.30 -42.22
N SER A 76 13.22 -33.46 -43.48
CA SER A 76 14.01 -33.75 -44.69
C SER A 76 15.45 -33.19 -44.68
N HIS A 77 16.43 -34.01 -45.06
CA HIS A 77 17.88 -33.75 -45.03
C HIS A 77 18.33 -32.45 -45.74
N ALA A 78 18.20 -31.31 -45.06
CA ALA A 78 18.98 -30.11 -45.34
C ALA A 78 20.19 -30.11 -44.39
N GLY A 79 21.34 -30.59 -44.85
CA GLY A 79 22.54 -30.65 -44.01
C GLY A 79 22.90 -29.30 -43.38
N VAL A 80 23.47 -29.31 -42.18
CA VAL A 80 23.94 -28.09 -41.52
C VAL A 80 25.33 -27.72 -42.05
N ARG A 81 25.55 -26.44 -42.31
CA ARG A 81 26.88 -25.90 -42.62
C ARG A 81 27.42 -25.15 -41.40
N TYR A 82 28.72 -25.26 -41.18
CA TYR A 82 29.43 -24.54 -40.14
C TYR A 82 30.24 -23.40 -40.75
N ILE A 83 30.31 -22.27 -40.05
CA ILE A 83 31.11 -21.12 -40.48
C ILE A 83 32.55 -21.45 -40.08
N THR A 84 33.40 -21.85 -41.03
CA THR A 84 34.81 -22.15 -40.79
C THR A 84 35.72 -21.02 -41.29
N GLU A 85 36.90 -20.86 -40.72
CA GLU A 85 37.88 -19.86 -41.17
C GLU A 85 38.27 -20.07 -42.65
N ALA A 86 38.41 -21.33 -43.07
CA ALA A 86 38.66 -21.67 -44.48
C ALA A 86 37.55 -21.17 -45.42
N LEU A 87 36.29 -21.19 -44.96
CA LEU A 87 35.17 -20.65 -45.73
C LEU A 87 35.25 -19.11 -45.81
N ILE A 88 35.55 -18.45 -44.70
CA ILE A 88 35.68 -16.99 -44.67
C ILE A 88 36.83 -16.55 -45.58
N ASN A 89 37.99 -17.21 -45.52
CA ASN A 89 39.13 -16.93 -46.40
C ASN A 89 38.77 -17.14 -47.87
N LYS A 90 38.04 -18.23 -48.19
CA LYS A 90 37.59 -18.50 -49.56
C LYS A 90 36.64 -17.43 -50.10
N LEU A 91 35.74 -16.91 -49.27
CA LEU A 91 34.75 -15.90 -49.67
C LEU A 91 35.34 -14.50 -49.77
N THR A 92 36.25 -14.16 -48.86
CA THR A 92 36.85 -12.82 -48.75
C THR A 92 38.12 -12.68 -49.58
N LYS A 93 38.73 -13.80 -49.99
CA LYS A 93 40.05 -13.86 -50.65
C LYS A 93 41.14 -13.16 -49.84
N GLN A 94 40.99 -13.08 -48.52
CA GLN A 94 41.95 -12.50 -47.60
C GLN A 94 42.42 -13.57 -46.63
N ASP A 95 43.74 -13.66 -46.43
CA ASP A 95 44.33 -14.59 -45.45
C ASP A 95 44.24 -14.02 -44.03
N ASN A 96 44.20 -12.69 -43.90
CA ASN A 96 44.05 -12.01 -42.62
C ASN A 96 42.60 -11.59 -42.38
N LEU A 97 41.92 -12.35 -41.52
CA LEU A 97 40.55 -12.11 -41.09
C LEU A 97 40.32 -10.72 -40.46
N ALA A 98 41.35 -10.11 -39.87
CA ALA A 98 41.23 -8.78 -39.28
C ALA A 98 41.06 -7.67 -40.34
N LEU A 99 41.38 -7.90 -41.61
CA LEU A 99 41.22 -6.91 -42.69
C LEU A 99 39.85 -6.99 -43.38
N VAL A 100 39.06 -8.02 -43.06
CA VAL A 100 37.76 -8.25 -43.69
C VAL A 100 36.77 -7.20 -43.20
N LYS A 101 36.32 -6.34 -44.12
CA LYS A 101 35.31 -5.30 -43.83
C LYS A 101 33.89 -5.73 -44.18
N SER A 102 33.72 -6.60 -45.17
CA SER A 102 32.41 -7.07 -45.62
C SER A 102 32.43 -8.57 -45.80
N LEU A 103 31.45 -9.25 -45.23
CA LEU A 103 31.31 -10.69 -45.29
C LEU A 103 29.87 -11.05 -45.67
N ASN A 104 29.74 -11.80 -46.77
CA ASN A 104 28.46 -12.31 -47.23
C ASN A 104 28.42 -13.84 -47.11
N LEU A 105 27.57 -14.31 -46.21
CA LEU A 105 27.28 -15.71 -45.90
C LEU A 105 25.81 -16.05 -46.20
N SER A 106 25.15 -15.26 -47.06
CA SER A 106 23.79 -15.58 -47.50
C SER A 106 23.77 -16.80 -48.39
N LEU A 107 22.91 -17.78 -48.07
CA LEU A 107 22.78 -19.03 -48.83
C LEU A 107 21.43 -19.04 -49.56
N SER A 108 21.42 -18.57 -50.80
CA SER A 108 20.21 -18.51 -51.64
C SER A 108 19.99 -19.74 -52.53
N LYS A 109 20.89 -20.75 -52.51
CA LYS A 109 20.72 -21.96 -53.33
C LYS A 109 19.85 -22.98 -52.59
N ASP A 110 18.68 -23.26 -53.15
CA ASP A 110 17.54 -24.02 -52.61
C ASP A 110 17.83 -25.49 -52.22
N GLY A 111 19.09 -25.96 -52.38
CA GLY A 111 19.53 -27.30 -51.98
C GLY A 111 20.86 -27.32 -51.23
N GLY A 112 21.36 -26.17 -50.77
CA GLY A 112 22.64 -26.08 -50.04
C GLY A 112 22.48 -26.25 -48.52
N LYS A 113 23.54 -26.75 -47.87
CA LYS A 113 23.61 -26.78 -46.40
C LYS A 113 23.52 -25.37 -45.80
N LYS A 114 22.60 -25.13 -44.87
CA LYS A 114 22.32 -23.80 -44.25
C LYS A 114 23.03 -23.65 -42.89
N PHE A 115 23.33 -22.42 -42.48
CA PHE A 115 23.89 -22.14 -41.15
C PHE A 115 22.79 -22.16 -40.08
N ARG A 116 23.03 -22.87 -38.97
CA ARG A 116 22.18 -22.84 -37.76
C ARG A 116 22.80 -22.03 -36.62
N TYR A 117 24.13 -21.96 -36.57
CA TYR A 117 24.89 -21.30 -35.52
C TYR A 117 25.81 -20.24 -36.11
N ILE A 118 25.94 -19.12 -35.39
CA ILE A 118 26.92 -18.08 -35.68
C ILE A 118 28.19 -18.42 -34.91
N GLU A 119 29.31 -18.60 -35.58
CA GLU A 119 30.58 -18.97 -34.95
C GLU A 119 31.79 -18.53 -35.79
N ASN A 120 32.98 -18.55 -35.19
CA ASN A 120 34.26 -18.24 -35.85
C ASN A 120 34.36 -16.85 -36.50
N LEU A 121 33.49 -15.90 -36.12
CA LEU A 121 33.54 -14.50 -36.57
C LEU A 121 34.40 -13.60 -35.66
N GLU A 122 34.84 -14.11 -34.51
CA GLU A 122 35.55 -13.35 -33.48
C GLU A 122 36.84 -12.67 -33.95
N LYS A 123 37.51 -13.26 -34.95
CA LYS A 123 38.76 -12.74 -35.55
C LYS A 123 38.50 -11.58 -36.54
N CYS A 124 37.28 -11.40 -37.02
CA CYS A 124 36.90 -10.37 -37.98
C CYS A 124 36.62 -9.02 -37.31
N VAL A 125 37.56 -8.51 -36.52
CA VAL A 125 37.37 -7.33 -35.64
C VAL A 125 37.05 -6.02 -36.37
N ASN A 126 37.38 -5.92 -37.67
CA ASN A 126 37.11 -4.75 -38.49
C ASN A 126 35.92 -4.92 -39.44
N LEU A 127 35.06 -5.92 -39.18
CA LEU A 127 33.89 -6.15 -39.99
C LEU A 127 32.88 -4.99 -39.83
N GLU A 128 32.49 -4.40 -40.96
CA GLU A 128 31.52 -3.32 -41.06
C GLU A 128 30.18 -3.82 -41.61
N VAL A 129 30.20 -4.80 -42.52
CA VAL A 129 29.00 -5.34 -43.17
C VAL A 129 28.98 -6.87 -43.02
N LEU A 130 27.91 -7.40 -42.43
CA LEU A 130 27.68 -8.83 -42.29
C LEU A 130 26.31 -9.22 -42.85
N ASN A 131 26.31 -10.10 -43.85
CA ASN A 131 25.10 -10.67 -44.40
C ASN A 131 25.02 -12.17 -44.09
N LEU A 132 24.02 -12.56 -43.30
CA LEU A 132 23.70 -13.92 -42.89
C LEU A 132 22.27 -14.30 -43.30
N SER A 133 21.70 -13.64 -44.31
CA SER A 133 20.33 -13.87 -44.74
C SER A 133 20.11 -15.26 -45.37
N TYR A 134 18.85 -15.72 -45.38
CA TYR A 134 18.43 -17.00 -45.97
C TYR A 134 19.13 -18.22 -45.35
N ASN A 135 19.25 -18.23 -44.02
CA ASN A 135 19.81 -19.34 -43.24
C ASN A 135 18.76 -19.91 -42.28
N LEU A 136 19.17 -20.78 -41.35
CA LEU A 136 18.30 -21.38 -40.32
C LEU A 136 18.78 -21.00 -38.92
N ILE A 137 19.27 -19.76 -38.76
CA ILE A 137 19.81 -19.29 -37.48
C ILE A 137 18.64 -19.06 -36.52
N GLY A 138 18.67 -19.75 -35.38
CA GLY A 138 17.65 -19.61 -34.33
C GLY A 138 17.98 -18.55 -33.28
N LYS A 139 19.27 -18.27 -33.08
CA LYS A 139 19.77 -17.40 -32.02
C LYS A 139 20.87 -16.49 -32.53
N ILE A 140 20.83 -15.23 -32.11
CA ILE A 140 21.91 -14.27 -32.38
C ILE A 140 22.91 -14.37 -31.24
N GLU A 141 24.09 -14.91 -31.51
CA GLU A 141 25.14 -15.09 -30.51
C GLU A 141 26.54 -14.94 -31.12
N LYS A 142 27.56 -14.79 -30.26
CA LYS A 142 28.97 -14.71 -30.64
C LYS A 142 29.30 -13.55 -31.62
N LEU A 143 28.52 -12.48 -31.58
CA LEU A 143 28.77 -11.25 -32.35
C LEU A 143 29.36 -10.10 -31.48
N ASP A 144 29.55 -10.32 -30.18
CA ASP A 144 29.95 -9.27 -29.22
C ASP A 144 31.28 -8.58 -29.54
N LYS A 145 32.19 -9.29 -30.23
CA LYS A 145 33.52 -8.77 -30.62
C LYS A 145 33.49 -7.88 -31.86
N LEU A 146 32.38 -7.85 -32.61
CA LEU A 146 32.24 -7.10 -33.87
C LEU A 146 31.79 -5.64 -33.63
N LEU A 147 32.58 -4.90 -32.87
CA LEU A 147 32.21 -3.54 -32.40
C LEU A 147 32.14 -2.48 -33.53
N LYS A 148 32.73 -2.77 -34.70
CA LYS A 148 32.75 -1.87 -35.86
C LYS A 148 31.62 -2.14 -36.86
N LEU A 149 30.73 -3.10 -36.56
CA LEU A 149 29.65 -3.46 -37.46
C LEU A 149 28.66 -2.31 -37.65
N ARG A 150 28.38 -1.97 -38.90
CA ARG A 150 27.46 -0.91 -39.33
C ARG A 150 26.20 -1.50 -39.95
N GLU A 151 26.32 -2.59 -40.70
CA GLU A 151 25.20 -3.26 -41.34
C GLU A 151 25.16 -4.74 -40.98
N LEU A 152 24.02 -5.18 -40.44
CA LEU A 152 23.74 -6.57 -40.12
C LEU A 152 22.45 -7.01 -40.82
N ASN A 153 22.58 -7.99 -41.70
CA ASN A 153 21.45 -8.63 -42.35
C ASN A 153 21.27 -10.07 -41.87
N LEU A 154 20.17 -10.32 -41.18
CA LEU A 154 19.72 -11.61 -40.65
C LEU A 154 18.33 -11.99 -41.19
N SER A 155 17.93 -11.43 -42.33
CA SER A 155 16.60 -11.70 -42.90
C SER A 155 16.42 -13.16 -43.31
N TYR A 156 15.19 -13.69 -43.23
CA TYR A 156 14.84 -15.07 -43.60
C TYR A 156 15.67 -16.09 -42.81
N ASN A 157 15.56 -16.00 -41.47
CA ASN A 157 16.13 -16.94 -40.50
C ASN A 157 15.01 -17.42 -39.55
N LYS A 158 15.36 -18.06 -38.43
CA LYS A 158 14.43 -18.60 -37.44
C LYS A 158 14.59 -17.93 -36.07
N ILE A 159 14.93 -16.64 -36.06
CA ILE A 159 15.22 -15.91 -34.83
C ILE A 159 13.91 -15.54 -34.12
N CYS A 160 13.77 -15.92 -32.85
CA CYS A 160 12.59 -15.59 -32.04
C CYS A 160 12.80 -14.39 -31.10
N LYS A 161 14.06 -14.08 -30.75
CA LYS A 161 14.42 -13.01 -29.82
C LYS A 161 15.62 -12.23 -30.34
N ILE A 162 15.56 -10.91 -30.19
CA ILE A 162 16.70 -10.04 -30.47
C ILE A 162 17.59 -10.06 -29.23
N GLU A 163 18.80 -10.60 -29.36
CA GLU A 163 19.84 -10.69 -28.33
C GLU A 163 21.24 -10.70 -28.97
N GLY A 164 22.30 -10.68 -28.17
CA GLY A 164 23.69 -10.82 -28.68
C GLY A 164 24.23 -9.68 -29.55
N ILE A 165 23.52 -8.55 -29.61
CA ILE A 165 23.92 -7.32 -30.35
C ILE A 165 23.95 -6.08 -29.45
N GLU A 166 23.92 -6.25 -28.13
CA GLU A 166 23.77 -5.17 -27.15
C GLU A 166 24.93 -4.16 -27.17
N ASN A 167 26.11 -4.60 -27.58
CA ASN A 167 27.34 -3.79 -27.59
C ASN A 167 27.60 -3.07 -28.93
N MET A 168 26.75 -3.26 -29.94
CA MET A 168 26.95 -2.72 -31.30
C MET A 168 26.51 -1.25 -31.43
N CYS A 169 27.17 -0.34 -30.72
CA CYS A 169 26.82 1.08 -30.71
C CYS A 169 26.92 1.78 -32.08
N ASN A 170 27.71 1.23 -33.02
CA ASN A 170 27.93 1.76 -34.36
C ASN A 170 26.97 1.19 -35.42
N LEU A 171 26.07 0.28 -35.04
CA LEU A 171 25.15 -0.36 -35.99
C LEU A 171 24.16 0.67 -36.55
N GLN A 172 24.15 0.84 -37.86
CA GLN A 172 23.32 1.79 -38.59
C GLN A 172 22.13 1.12 -39.28
N LYS A 173 22.29 -0.13 -39.73
CA LYS A 173 21.25 -0.88 -40.43
C LYS A 173 21.13 -2.29 -39.88
N LEU A 174 19.93 -2.63 -39.45
CA LEU A 174 19.57 -3.96 -38.95
C LEU A 174 18.38 -4.49 -39.74
N ASN A 175 18.61 -5.58 -40.47
CA ASN A 175 17.56 -6.29 -41.19
C ASN A 175 17.27 -7.63 -40.54
N LEU A 176 16.06 -7.77 -40.00
CA LEU A 176 15.53 -8.95 -39.34
C LEU A 176 14.23 -9.42 -40.01
N ALA A 177 14.01 -9.08 -41.28
CA ALA A 177 12.80 -9.47 -42.00
C ALA A 177 12.62 -11.00 -42.09
N GLY A 178 11.40 -11.53 -42.06
CA GLY A 178 11.13 -12.96 -42.22
C GLY A 178 11.73 -13.82 -41.11
N ASN A 179 11.58 -13.37 -39.86
CA ASN A 179 11.97 -14.11 -38.65
C ASN A 179 10.72 -14.34 -37.79
N GLU A 180 10.90 -14.84 -36.57
CA GLU A 180 9.80 -15.20 -35.65
C GLU A 180 9.81 -14.32 -34.40
N ILE A 181 10.24 -13.06 -34.53
CA ILE A 181 10.39 -12.14 -33.40
C ILE A 181 9.02 -11.67 -32.89
N GLU A 182 8.76 -11.88 -31.61
CA GLU A 182 7.49 -11.50 -30.97
C GLU A 182 7.57 -10.14 -30.26
N HIS A 183 8.73 -9.81 -29.69
CA HIS A 183 8.90 -8.62 -28.85
C HIS A 183 10.20 -7.87 -29.15
N ILE A 184 10.12 -6.55 -29.06
CA ILE A 184 11.29 -5.67 -29.13
C ILE A 184 11.84 -5.50 -27.71
N PRO A 185 13.13 -5.77 -27.47
CA PRO A 185 13.69 -5.65 -26.14
C PRO A 185 13.87 -4.17 -25.73
N PRO A 186 13.63 -3.80 -24.46
CA PRO A 186 13.75 -2.40 -24.00
C PRO A 186 15.15 -1.80 -24.12
N TRP A 187 16.19 -2.64 -24.17
CA TRP A 187 17.57 -2.18 -24.31
C TRP A 187 17.90 -1.74 -25.73
N LEU A 188 17.16 -2.20 -26.76
CA LEU A 188 17.47 -1.94 -28.17
C LEU A 188 17.62 -0.44 -28.43
N GLY A 189 16.61 0.34 -28.01
CA GLY A 189 16.63 1.79 -28.19
C GLY A 189 17.69 2.51 -27.35
N LYS A 190 18.07 1.96 -26.20
CA LYS A 190 19.06 2.58 -25.30
C LYS A 190 20.51 2.34 -25.76
N LYS A 191 20.77 1.18 -26.37
CA LYS A 191 22.11 0.71 -26.71
C LYS A 191 22.49 1.03 -28.16
N LEU A 192 21.60 0.79 -29.12
CA LEU A 192 21.86 0.97 -30.55
C LEU A 192 21.59 2.40 -31.02
N LYS A 193 22.27 3.37 -30.42
CA LYS A 193 21.98 4.81 -30.64
C LYS A 193 22.14 5.27 -32.09
N SER A 194 23.05 4.65 -32.84
CA SER A 194 23.37 5.02 -34.23
C SER A 194 22.46 4.34 -35.26
N LEU A 195 21.43 3.59 -34.83
CA LEU A 195 20.59 2.81 -35.72
C LEU A 195 19.67 3.73 -36.54
N ARG A 196 19.83 3.68 -37.86
CA ARG A 196 19.07 4.49 -38.84
C ARG A 196 17.97 3.70 -39.52
N VAL A 197 18.24 2.44 -39.83
CA VAL A 197 17.31 1.59 -40.60
C VAL A 197 17.05 0.30 -39.84
N LEU A 198 15.79 0.06 -39.51
CA LEU A 198 15.32 -1.17 -38.86
C LEU A 198 14.24 -1.84 -39.71
N ILE A 199 14.52 -3.05 -40.18
CA ILE A 199 13.59 -3.82 -41.00
C ILE A 199 13.16 -5.04 -40.18
N LEU A 200 11.88 -5.08 -39.81
CA LEU A 200 11.23 -6.14 -39.03
C LEU A 200 10.05 -6.75 -39.78
N LYS A 201 9.99 -6.59 -41.11
CA LYS A 201 8.94 -7.13 -41.97
C LYS A 201 8.74 -8.64 -41.75
N GLY A 202 7.51 -9.14 -41.67
CA GLY A 202 7.25 -10.59 -41.62
C GLY A 202 7.75 -11.23 -40.32
N ASN A 203 7.42 -10.61 -39.18
CA ASN A 203 7.69 -11.13 -37.84
C ASN A 203 6.35 -11.29 -37.07
N LYS A 204 6.41 -11.61 -35.78
CA LYS A 204 5.24 -11.88 -34.92
C LYS A 204 4.97 -10.75 -33.92
N ILE A 205 5.39 -9.52 -34.22
CA ILE A 205 5.22 -8.37 -33.30
C ILE A 205 3.75 -7.96 -33.26
N SER A 206 3.16 -7.95 -32.06
CA SER A 206 1.73 -7.70 -31.86
C SER A 206 1.40 -6.47 -31.02
N SER A 207 2.35 -5.90 -30.27
CA SER A 207 2.07 -4.83 -29.30
C SER A 207 2.60 -3.46 -29.72
N LEU A 208 1.76 -2.42 -29.60
CA LEU A 208 2.19 -1.01 -29.74
C LEU A 208 3.25 -0.60 -28.69
N GLN A 209 3.26 -1.27 -27.53
CA GLN A 209 4.28 -1.04 -26.51
C GLN A 209 5.68 -1.44 -26.98
N ASP A 210 5.80 -2.37 -27.95
CA ASP A 210 7.10 -2.72 -28.52
C ASP A 210 7.68 -1.57 -29.34
N VAL A 211 6.83 -0.82 -30.06
CA VAL A 211 7.24 0.37 -30.83
C VAL A 211 7.64 1.52 -29.91
N SER A 212 6.94 1.69 -28.77
CA SER A 212 7.29 2.77 -27.82
C SER A 212 8.69 2.59 -27.20
N LYS A 213 9.21 1.36 -27.13
CA LYS A 213 10.58 1.07 -26.69
C LYS A 213 11.65 1.59 -27.66
N LEU A 214 11.29 1.86 -28.92
CA LEU A 214 12.18 2.44 -29.93
C LEU A 214 12.29 3.98 -29.82
N LYS A 215 11.45 4.62 -28.99
CA LYS A 215 11.46 6.08 -28.76
C LYS A 215 12.85 6.69 -28.47
N PRO A 216 13.77 6.03 -27.76
CA PRO A 216 15.10 6.61 -27.50
C PRO A 216 16.01 6.70 -28.73
N LEU A 217 15.68 6.03 -29.84
CA LEU A 217 16.44 6.07 -31.08
C LEU A 217 16.18 7.40 -31.81
N GLN A 218 17.11 8.35 -31.68
CA GLN A 218 16.99 9.67 -32.31
C GLN A 218 17.40 9.68 -33.78
N ASP A 219 18.24 8.72 -34.20
CA ASP A 219 18.76 8.63 -35.56
C ASP A 219 17.96 7.69 -36.47
N LEU A 220 16.88 7.07 -35.97
CA LEU A 220 16.09 6.11 -36.73
C LEU A 220 15.25 6.84 -37.80
N THR A 221 15.65 6.66 -39.06
CA THR A 221 15.02 7.29 -40.23
C THR A 221 14.05 6.36 -40.94
N SER A 222 14.30 5.05 -40.96
CA SER A 222 13.46 4.08 -41.68
C SER A 222 13.08 2.88 -40.81
N LEU A 223 11.78 2.60 -40.75
CA LEU A 223 11.20 1.47 -40.03
C LEU A 223 10.22 0.73 -40.93
N ILE A 224 10.35 -0.60 -40.99
CA ILE A 224 9.45 -1.47 -41.74
C ILE A 224 8.92 -2.57 -40.80
N LEU A 225 7.62 -2.56 -40.53
CA LEU A 225 6.87 -3.52 -39.72
C LEU A 225 5.79 -4.27 -40.53
N LEU A 226 5.72 -4.11 -41.86
CA LEU A 226 4.79 -4.86 -42.72
C LEU A 226 4.77 -6.37 -42.39
N GLU A 227 3.63 -7.03 -42.63
CA GLU A 227 3.46 -8.46 -42.37
C GLU A 227 3.70 -8.85 -40.88
N ASN A 228 3.43 -7.93 -39.94
CA ASN A 228 3.34 -8.22 -38.51
C ASN A 228 1.90 -8.03 -38.00
N PRO A 229 1.48 -8.77 -36.95
CA PRO A 229 0.16 -8.59 -36.32
C PRO A 229 -0.14 -7.13 -35.90
N ILE A 230 0.88 -6.35 -35.50
CA ILE A 230 0.76 -4.94 -35.12
C ILE A 230 0.12 -4.05 -36.20
N VAL A 231 0.31 -4.39 -37.48
CA VAL A 231 -0.21 -3.60 -38.61
C VAL A 231 -1.74 -3.70 -38.69
N THR A 232 -2.33 -4.75 -38.12
CA THR A 232 -3.79 -4.90 -38.07
C THR A 232 -4.45 -4.04 -36.99
N LEU A 233 -3.66 -3.48 -36.07
CA LEU A 233 -4.19 -2.65 -34.99
C LEU A 233 -4.68 -1.29 -35.50
N PRO A 234 -5.81 -0.79 -34.98
CA PRO A 234 -6.28 0.55 -35.31
C PRO A 234 -5.25 1.58 -34.84
N HIS A 235 -5.02 2.59 -35.66
CA HIS A 235 -4.13 3.73 -35.37
C HIS A 235 -2.65 3.38 -35.15
N TYR A 236 -2.18 2.18 -35.54
CA TYR A 236 -0.76 1.82 -35.42
C TYR A 236 0.15 2.83 -36.15
N PHE A 237 -0.29 3.28 -37.33
CA PHE A 237 0.49 4.17 -38.19
C PHE A 237 0.69 5.53 -37.51
N GLN A 238 -0.40 6.14 -37.03
CA GLN A 238 -0.34 7.39 -36.29
C GLN A 238 0.45 7.22 -34.99
N PHE A 239 0.25 6.11 -34.26
CA PHE A 239 0.95 5.84 -32.99
C PHE A 239 2.47 5.79 -33.20
N THR A 240 2.90 5.09 -34.25
CA THR A 240 4.32 4.93 -34.59
C THR A 240 4.94 6.28 -34.96
N ILE A 241 4.27 7.08 -35.78
CA ILE A 241 4.73 8.42 -36.16
C ILE A 241 4.80 9.36 -34.96
N PHE A 242 3.81 9.31 -34.08
CA PHE A 242 3.77 10.17 -32.88
C PHE A 242 4.92 9.86 -31.90
N HIS A 243 5.22 8.58 -31.69
CA HIS A 243 6.27 8.15 -30.76
C HIS A 243 7.68 8.25 -31.37
N LEU A 244 7.83 8.04 -32.66
CA LEU A 244 9.10 8.06 -33.39
C LEU A 244 9.22 9.31 -34.25
N ARG A 245 9.56 10.44 -33.62
CA ARG A 245 9.62 11.76 -34.30
C ARG A 245 10.75 11.88 -35.33
N SER A 246 11.80 11.06 -35.21
CA SER A 246 12.94 11.03 -36.14
C SER A 246 12.63 10.33 -37.46
N LEU A 247 11.48 9.63 -37.55
CA LEU A 247 11.18 8.75 -38.67
C LEU A 247 10.89 9.56 -39.95
N GLU A 248 11.63 9.26 -41.01
CA GLU A 248 11.48 9.84 -42.34
C GLU A 248 10.69 8.92 -43.26
N SER A 249 10.81 7.60 -43.08
CA SER A 249 10.07 6.60 -43.85
C SER A 249 9.50 5.49 -42.96
N LEU A 250 8.21 5.22 -43.10
CA LEU A 250 7.49 4.13 -42.44
C LEU A 250 6.91 3.22 -43.51
N GLU A 251 7.19 1.91 -43.43
CA GLU A 251 6.77 0.91 -44.41
C GLU A 251 7.19 1.21 -45.86
N GLY A 252 8.32 1.91 -46.03
CA GLY A 252 8.82 2.33 -47.34
C GLY A 252 8.07 3.52 -47.95
N GLN A 253 7.10 4.11 -47.24
CA GLN A 253 6.47 5.37 -47.61
C GLN A 253 7.11 6.53 -46.84
N PRO A 254 7.29 7.72 -47.45
CA PRO A 254 7.79 8.88 -46.74
C PRO A 254 6.75 9.40 -45.74
N VAL A 255 7.20 9.73 -44.53
CA VAL A 255 6.35 10.31 -43.49
C VAL A 255 6.12 11.78 -43.81
N THR A 256 4.91 12.10 -44.29
CA THR A 256 4.54 13.48 -44.63
C THR A 256 4.29 14.32 -43.37
N THR A 257 4.42 15.65 -43.50
CA THR A 257 4.07 16.60 -42.43
C THR A 257 2.59 16.54 -42.05
N GLN A 258 1.71 16.18 -43.00
CA GLN A 258 0.29 15.98 -42.78
C GLN A 258 0.03 14.79 -41.85
N SER A 259 0.63 13.63 -42.14
CA SER A 259 0.50 12.44 -41.27
C SER A 259 1.03 12.69 -39.86
N ARG A 260 2.06 13.54 -39.72
CA ARG A 260 2.57 13.98 -38.40
C ARG A 260 1.56 14.86 -37.67
N HIS A 261 0.90 15.80 -38.36
CA HIS A 261 -0.17 16.61 -37.77
C HIS A 261 -1.36 15.75 -37.35
N GLU A 262 -1.83 14.84 -38.18
CA GLU A 262 -2.95 13.94 -37.85
C GLU A 262 -2.64 13.07 -36.62
N ALA A 263 -1.42 12.56 -36.53
CA ALA A 263 -0.96 11.83 -35.35
C ALA A 263 -0.90 12.74 -34.12
N PHE A 264 -0.35 13.95 -34.26
CA PHE A 264 -0.26 14.92 -33.18
C PHE A 264 -1.64 15.34 -32.66
N GLU A 265 -2.56 15.76 -33.53
CA GLU A 265 -3.92 16.18 -33.16
C GLU A 265 -4.64 15.06 -32.42
N ARG A 266 -4.55 13.82 -32.90
CA ARG A 266 -5.26 12.70 -32.28
C ARG A 266 -4.71 12.32 -30.91
N PHE A 267 -3.39 12.15 -30.78
CA PHE A 267 -2.80 11.74 -29.51
C PHE A 267 -2.64 12.89 -28.51
N SER A 268 -2.52 14.14 -28.98
CA SER A 268 -2.62 15.31 -28.09
C SER A 268 -4.04 15.44 -27.54
N LEU A 269 -5.07 15.25 -28.37
CA LEU A 269 -6.46 15.29 -27.91
C LEU A 269 -6.78 14.14 -26.95
N GLU A 270 -6.32 12.92 -27.21
CA GLU A 270 -6.48 11.79 -26.27
C GLU A 270 -5.77 12.03 -24.94
N GLU A 271 -4.56 12.60 -24.97
CA GLU A 271 -3.82 12.98 -23.76
C GLU A 271 -4.54 14.09 -22.98
N VAL A 272 -5.04 15.11 -23.68
CA VAL A 272 -5.84 16.20 -23.10
C VAL A 272 -7.12 15.64 -22.48
N GLN A 273 -7.88 14.81 -23.19
CA GLN A 273 -9.09 14.18 -22.66
C GLN A 273 -8.82 13.26 -21.46
N ARG A 274 -7.63 12.62 -21.40
CA ARG A 274 -7.22 11.85 -20.22
C ARG A 274 -6.95 12.79 -19.05
N LEU A 275 -6.18 13.86 -19.28
CA LEU A 275 -5.86 14.85 -18.26
C LEU A 275 -7.11 15.59 -17.74
N GLU A 276 -8.06 15.89 -18.60
CA GLU A 276 -9.37 16.47 -18.22
C GLU A 276 -10.14 15.54 -17.28
N ARG A 277 -10.22 14.24 -17.59
CA ARG A 277 -10.85 13.25 -16.70
C ARG A 277 -10.15 13.12 -15.35
N ASP A 278 -8.81 13.12 -15.35
CA ASP A 278 -8.03 13.07 -14.10
C ASP A 278 -8.22 14.35 -13.28
N LEU A 279 -8.28 15.51 -13.93
CA LEU A 279 -8.54 16.80 -13.29
C LEU A 279 -9.95 16.82 -12.68
N GLU A 280 -10.96 16.36 -13.41
CA GLU A 280 -12.35 16.27 -12.93
C GLU A 280 -12.45 15.36 -11.70
N LYS A 281 -11.79 14.19 -11.72
CA LYS A 281 -11.71 13.31 -10.55
C LYS A 281 -11.06 13.99 -9.35
N LYS A 282 -9.98 14.75 -9.57
CA LYS A 282 -9.30 15.49 -8.49
C LYS A 282 -10.16 16.62 -7.93
N ILE A 283 -10.91 17.33 -8.77
CA ILE A 283 -11.85 18.36 -8.32
C ILE A 283 -12.89 17.73 -7.39
N MET A 284 -13.52 16.62 -7.81
CA MET A 284 -14.49 15.88 -6.98
C MET A 284 -13.91 15.45 -5.62
N GLU A 285 -12.69 14.88 -5.60
CA GLU A 285 -12.01 14.52 -4.35
C GLU A 285 -11.78 15.74 -3.44
N THR A 286 -11.39 16.88 -4.00
CA THR A 286 -11.18 18.11 -3.21
C THR A 286 -12.48 18.72 -2.68
N GLU A 287 -13.57 18.63 -3.43
CA GLU A 287 -14.89 19.08 -2.98
C GLU A 287 -15.41 18.21 -1.83
N GLU A 288 -15.23 16.88 -1.92
CA GLU A 288 -15.59 15.96 -0.84
C GLU A 288 -14.78 16.26 0.43
N LEU A 289 -13.47 16.48 0.32
CA LEU A 289 -12.61 16.85 1.45
C LEU A 289 -13.01 18.19 2.05
N LYS A 290 -13.34 19.20 1.23
CA LYS A 290 -13.85 20.50 1.70
C LYS A 290 -15.17 20.35 2.45
N SER A 291 -16.10 19.53 1.94
CA SER A 291 -17.37 19.23 2.61
C SER A 291 -17.18 18.53 3.96
N LYS A 292 -16.21 17.60 4.06
CA LYS A 292 -15.85 16.98 5.34
C LYS A 292 -15.23 18.01 6.29
N GLN A 293 -14.35 18.87 5.79
CA GLN A 293 -13.71 19.92 6.60
C GLN A 293 -14.73 20.91 7.17
N THR A 294 -15.73 21.34 6.40
CA THR A 294 -16.77 22.26 6.90
C THR A 294 -17.62 21.61 7.98
N LYS A 295 -17.98 20.32 7.83
CA LYS A 295 -18.69 19.55 8.87
C LYS A 295 -17.89 19.45 10.16
N PHE A 296 -16.60 19.13 10.08
CA PHE A 296 -15.73 19.10 11.26
C PHE A 296 -15.61 20.46 11.93
N LEU A 297 -15.48 21.54 11.15
CA LEU A 297 -15.45 22.91 11.68
C LEU A 297 -16.74 23.28 12.42
N GLU A 298 -17.90 22.83 11.92
CA GLU A 298 -19.19 23.06 12.56
C GLU A 298 -19.35 22.24 13.85
N GLU A 299 -18.86 20.99 13.85
CA GLU A 299 -18.84 20.14 15.04
C GLU A 299 -17.94 20.71 16.15
N ILE A 300 -16.74 21.20 15.80
CA ILE A 300 -15.84 21.88 16.75
C ILE A 300 -16.54 23.11 17.35
N LYS A 301 -17.17 23.95 16.52
CA LYS A 301 -17.92 25.12 17.02
C LYS A 301 -19.04 24.74 17.98
N ASN A 302 -19.72 23.62 17.74
CA ASN A 302 -20.77 23.13 18.63
C ASN A 302 -20.21 22.60 19.95
N GLN A 303 -19.08 21.87 19.91
CA GLN A 303 -18.38 21.44 21.12
C GLN A 303 -17.87 22.62 21.94
N ASP A 304 -17.32 23.66 21.30
CA ASP A 304 -16.85 24.87 21.99
C ASP A 304 -18.00 25.60 22.71
N LYS A 305 -19.17 25.70 22.08
CA LYS A 305 -20.38 26.26 22.72
C LYS A 305 -20.81 25.44 23.93
N LEU A 306 -20.82 24.11 23.81
CA LEU A 306 -21.20 23.22 24.90
C LEU A 306 -20.22 23.32 26.07
N ASN A 307 -18.92 23.29 25.79
CA ASN A 307 -17.86 23.44 26.79
C ASN A 307 -17.95 24.79 27.51
N LYS A 308 -18.28 25.86 26.79
CA LYS A 308 -18.50 27.18 27.40
C LYS A 308 -19.69 27.16 28.37
N SER A 309 -20.82 26.58 27.95
CA SER A 309 -22.01 26.44 28.80
C SER A 309 -21.74 25.60 30.05
N LEU A 310 -21.04 24.47 29.91
CA LEU A 310 -20.67 23.60 31.03
C LEU A 310 -19.74 24.31 32.01
N LYS A 311 -18.82 25.14 31.51
CA LYS A 311 -17.91 25.93 32.35
C LYS A 311 -18.66 27.02 33.13
N GLU A 312 -19.64 27.66 32.51
CA GLU A 312 -20.51 28.64 33.17
C GLU A 312 -21.37 27.97 34.25
N GLU A 313 -21.97 26.81 33.96
CA GLU A 313 -22.77 26.04 34.94
C GLU A 313 -21.91 25.54 36.12
N SER A 314 -20.71 25.02 35.85
CA SER A 314 -19.78 24.60 36.90
C SER A 314 -19.36 25.76 37.80
N MET A 315 -19.16 26.95 37.23
CA MET A 315 -18.85 28.15 38.02
C MET A 315 -20.01 28.55 38.93
N LEU A 316 -21.24 28.53 38.41
CA LEU A 316 -22.45 28.84 39.19
C LEU A 316 -22.69 27.83 40.31
N GLN A 317 -22.52 26.54 40.03
CA GLN A 317 -22.60 25.49 41.06
C GLN A 317 -21.55 25.69 42.15
N LYS A 318 -20.32 26.03 41.79
CA LYS A 318 -19.26 26.31 42.75
C LYS A 318 -19.61 27.49 43.67
N GLN A 319 -20.09 28.59 43.10
CA GLN A 319 -20.53 29.76 43.89
C GLN A 319 -21.68 29.38 44.84
N SER A 320 -22.66 28.62 44.38
CA SER A 320 -23.76 28.13 45.22
C SER A 320 -23.28 27.24 46.37
N CYS A 321 -22.34 26.32 46.11
CA CYS A 321 -21.72 25.49 47.15
C CYS A 321 -20.97 26.34 48.19
N GLU A 322 -20.20 27.34 47.76
CA GLU A 322 -19.50 28.27 48.65
C GLU A 322 -20.48 29.06 49.53
N GLU A 323 -21.60 29.54 48.97
CA GLU A 323 -22.66 30.20 49.74
C GLU A 323 -23.32 29.26 50.76
N LEU A 324 -23.63 28.03 50.36
CA LEU A 324 -24.18 27.00 51.25
C LEU A 324 -23.21 26.65 52.38
N GLU A 325 -21.91 26.54 52.10
CA GLU A 325 -20.88 26.29 53.08
C GLU A 325 -20.75 27.44 54.08
N ASN A 326 -20.76 28.69 53.60
CA ASN A 326 -20.76 29.88 54.46
C ASN A 326 -22.01 29.92 55.37
N ASN A 327 -23.19 29.60 54.82
CA ASN A 327 -24.43 29.49 55.59
C ASN A 327 -24.39 28.35 56.62
N LEU A 328 -23.77 27.23 56.30
CA LEU A 328 -23.59 26.12 57.24
C LEU A 328 -22.63 26.51 58.37
N ASN A 329 -21.52 27.15 58.05
CA ASN A 329 -20.52 27.60 59.03
C ASN A 329 -21.10 28.61 60.01
N THR A 330 -21.85 29.60 59.52
CA THR A 330 -22.56 30.58 60.37
C THR A 330 -23.59 29.92 61.28
N LYS A 331 -24.40 28.97 60.77
CA LYS A 331 -25.35 28.20 61.59
C LYS A 331 -24.65 27.33 62.63
N ASN A 332 -23.56 26.67 62.29
CA ASN A 332 -22.77 25.87 63.21
C ASN A 332 -22.18 26.75 64.33
N GLU A 333 -21.70 27.94 64.01
CA GLU A 333 -21.17 28.88 65.00
C GLU A 333 -22.28 29.40 65.94
N LEU A 334 -23.44 29.74 65.39
CA LEU A 334 -24.62 30.11 66.18
C LEU A 334 -25.06 28.96 67.10
N LEU A 335 -25.06 27.72 66.59
CA LEU A 335 -25.39 26.52 67.37
C LEU A 335 -24.42 26.36 68.54
N LYS A 336 -23.10 26.46 68.30
CA LYS A 336 -22.09 26.41 69.38
C LYS A 336 -22.35 27.45 70.46
N GLN A 337 -22.64 28.70 70.07
CA GLN A 337 -22.96 29.77 71.02
C GLN A 337 -24.20 29.44 71.86
N LYS A 338 -25.28 28.96 71.23
CA LYS A 338 -26.50 28.57 71.92
C LYS A 338 -26.31 27.35 72.82
N THR A 339 -25.52 26.36 72.39
CA THR A 339 -25.16 25.22 73.23
C THR A 339 -24.37 25.68 74.46
N LEU A 340 -23.41 26.60 74.30
CA LEU A 340 -22.65 27.15 75.43
C LEU A 340 -23.54 27.91 76.43
N GLU A 341 -24.46 28.74 75.93
CA GLU A 341 -25.46 29.42 76.78
C GLU A 341 -26.34 28.42 77.54
N LEU A 342 -26.83 27.38 76.85
CA LEU A 342 -27.65 26.34 77.45
C LEU A 342 -26.87 25.55 78.52
N THR A 343 -25.62 25.16 78.25
CA THR A 343 -24.77 24.48 79.22
C THR A 343 -24.55 25.33 80.47
N ARG A 344 -24.30 26.63 80.30
CA ARG A 344 -24.19 27.57 81.44
C ARG A 344 -25.49 27.66 82.24
N ALA A 345 -26.64 27.71 81.56
CA ALA A 345 -27.95 27.74 82.23
C ALA A 345 -28.22 26.44 83.02
N CYS A 346 -27.93 25.27 82.43
CA CYS A 346 -28.05 23.98 83.11
C CYS A 346 -27.11 23.87 84.32
N GLN A 347 -25.86 24.34 84.21
CA GLN A 347 -24.92 24.35 85.33
C GLN A 347 -25.44 25.22 86.48
N LYS A 348 -25.94 26.42 86.17
CA LYS A 348 -26.53 27.31 87.18
C LYS A 348 -27.77 26.71 87.85
N GLN A 349 -28.62 26.00 87.08
CA GLN A 349 -29.75 25.27 87.65
C GLN A 349 -29.27 24.18 88.61
N TYR A 350 -28.26 23.41 88.22
CA TYR A 350 -27.68 22.38 89.07
C TYR A 350 -27.09 22.96 90.38
N GLU A 351 -26.40 24.09 90.32
CA GLU A 351 -25.89 24.82 91.50
C GLU A 351 -27.04 25.23 92.45
N LEU A 352 -28.10 25.83 91.91
CA LEU A 352 -29.28 26.20 92.69
C LEU A 352 -29.99 24.98 93.31
N GLU A 353 -30.06 23.86 92.58
CA GLU A 353 -30.60 22.60 93.11
C GLU A 353 -29.73 22.03 94.24
N GLN A 354 -28.41 22.14 94.13
CA GLN A 354 -27.49 21.79 95.22
C GLN A 354 -27.72 22.67 96.45
N GLU A 355 -27.81 24.00 96.29
CA GLU A 355 -28.09 24.93 97.40
C GLU A 355 -29.43 24.63 98.07
N LEU A 356 -30.48 24.36 97.28
CA LEU A 356 -31.79 23.94 97.81
C LEU A 356 -31.73 22.60 98.54
N ALA A 357 -30.91 21.66 98.07
CA ALA A 357 -30.69 20.38 98.76
C ALA A 357 -29.97 20.59 100.10
N PHE A 358 -28.93 21.42 100.14
CA PHE A 358 -28.25 21.80 101.39
C PHE A 358 -29.21 22.50 102.35
N TYR A 359 -29.98 23.49 101.89
CA TYR A 359 -30.98 24.16 102.72
C TYR A 359 -32.03 23.18 103.29
N LYS A 360 -32.48 22.19 102.50
CA LYS A 360 -33.40 21.14 102.97
C LYS A 360 -32.76 20.18 103.97
N ILE A 361 -31.45 19.94 103.85
CA ILE A 361 -30.67 19.17 104.82
C ILE A 361 -30.60 20.00 106.11
N ASP A 362 -30.14 21.24 106.06
CA ASP A 362 -30.01 22.13 107.22
C ASP A 362 -31.35 22.34 107.95
N ALA A 363 -32.45 22.55 107.23
CA ALA A 363 -33.80 22.65 107.80
C ALA A 363 -34.28 21.36 108.49
N LYS A 364 -33.75 20.19 108.11
CA LYS A 364 -33.99 18.91 108.81
C LYS A 364 -33.12 18.74 110.05
N PHE A 365 -31.99 19.46 110.14
CA PHE A 365 -31.12 19.51 111.32
C PHE A 365 -31.46 20.67 112.27
N GLU A 366 -32.26 21.64 111.84
CA GLU A 366 -32.70 22.79 112.64
C GLU A 366 -33.51 22.42 113.91
N PRO A 367 -34.21 21.26 114.02
CA PRO A 367 -34.79 20.82 115.29
C PRO A 367 -33.83 20.07 116.23
N LEU A 368 -32.56 19.84 115.87
CA LEU A 368 -31.62 19.10 116.73
C LEU A 368 -30.87 20.03 117.69
N ASN A 369 -31.60 20.47 118.71
CA ASN A 369 -31.03 20.82 120.00
C ASN A 369 -30.39 19.56 120.60
N TYR A 370 -29.15 19.25 120.28
CA TYR A 370 -28.30 18.44 121.16
C TYR A 370 -26.80 18.60 120.83
N TYR A 371 -26.13 19.43 121.62
CA TYR A 371 -24.70 19.30 121.88
C TYR A 371 -24.53 18.34 123.07
N PRO A 372 -23.75 17.25 122.96
CA PRO A 372 -23.26 16.54 124.14
C PRO A 372 -21.99 17.22 124.66
N SER A 373 -22.01 17.54 125.96
CA SER A 373 -20.95 18.13 126.76
C SER A 373 -19.79 17.16 127.06
N GLU A 374 -18.62 17.76 127.32
CA GLU A 374 -17.29 17.20 127.57
C GLU A 374 -17.13 16.24 128.77
N TYR A 375 -15.97 15.56 128.75
CA TYR A 375 -15.31 14.64 129.71
C TYR A 375 -15.75 13.16 129.58
N VAL A 376 -14.87 12.19 129.31
CA VAL A 376 -13.67 11.81 130.09
C VAL A 376 -12.67 10.93 129.28
N GLU A 377 -11.38 11.24 129.46
CA GLU A 377 -10.13 10.44 129.50
C GLU A 377 -9.79 9.38 128.43
N ILE A 378 -8.93 9.84 127.51
CA ILE A 378 -7.61 9.33 127.11
C ILE A 378 -7.10 8.02 127.77
N ASP A 379 -6.87 7.00 126.94
CA ASP A 379 -5.64 6.20 127.04
C ASP A 379 -5.07 5.90 125.64
N LYS A 380 -3.74 5.78 125.58
CA LYS A 380 -2.92 5.93 124.37
C LYS A 380 -2.68 4.62 123.62
N THR A 381 -2.49 4.82 122.31
CA THR A 381 -1.72 4.03 121.30
C THR A 381 -2.44 2.88 120.57
N PRO A 382 -1.99 2.55 119.35
CA PRO A 382 -1.67 3.51 118.28
C PRO A 382 -2.11 3.04 116.88
N ASP A 383 -2.23 4.04 116.03
CA ASP A 383 -2.11 4.05 114.58
C ASP A 383 -3.23 3.45 113.71
N GLU A 384 -3.80 4.40 112.98
CA GLU A 384 -4.59 4.31 111.76
C GLU A 384 -6.07 3.93 111.94
N SER A 385 -6.87 4.96 112.21
CA SER A 385 -8.27 5.05 111.80
C SER A 385 -8.66 6.52 111.62
N PRO A 386 -9.36 6.92 110.54
CA PRO A 386 -9.40 6.35 109.20
C PRO A 386 -9.17 7.49 108.17
N TYR A 387 -7.89 7.70 107.81
CA TYR A 387 -7.51 8.54 106.68
C TYR A 387 -8.11 7.94 105.39
N ILE A 388 -8.82 8.79 104.65
CA ILE A 388 -9.15 8.61 103.24
C ILE A 388 -9.90 7.32 102.90
N GLY A 389 -11.23 7.42 102.92
CA GLY A 389 -12.10 6.62 102.09
C GLY A 389 -12.00 7.00 100.60
N LYS A 390 -10.80 7.03 100.00
CA LYS A 390 -10.68 6.85 98.55
C LYS A 390 -10.96 5.38 98.28
N SER A 391 -12.20 5.06 97.93
CA SER A 391 -12.45 3.83 97.20
C SER A 391 -13.54 3.98 96.15
N ARG A 392 -13.02 4.30 94.96
CA ARG A 392 -13.30 3.66 93.67
C ARG A 392 -14.69 3.93 93.08
N TYR A 393 -14.71 4.84 92.10
CA TYR A 393 -15.69 4.83 91.03
C TYR A 393 -15.63 3.45 90.33
N LYS A 394 -16.56 2.57 90.69
CA LYS A 394 -16.79 1.32 89.97
C LYS A 394 -17.44 1.70 88.63
N ARG A 395 -16.68 1.54 87.55
CA ARG A 395 -17.21 1.61 86.18
C ARG A 395 -18.36 0.62 86.07
N ASN A 396 -19.55 1.09 85.71
CA ASN A 396 -20.62 0.23 85.24
C ASN A 396 -20.17 -0.30 83.86
N MET A 397 -19.64 -1.51 83.87
CA MET A 397 -19.40 -2.40 82.73
C MET A 397 -20.41 -3.53 82.90
N PHE A 398 -21.01 -4.02 81.79
CA PHE A 398 -22.15 -4.95 81.71
C PHE A 398 -23.53 -4.23 81.71
N THR A 399 -23.92 -3.50 80.67
CA THR A 399 -24.33 -4.04 79.36
C THR A 399 -23.22 -4.73 78.58
N ARG A 400 -23.30 -6.06 78.51
CA ARG A 400 -22.77 -6.82 77.39
C ARG A 400 -23.81 -7.84 76.96
N GLU A 401 -24.16 -7.71 75.69
CA GLU A 401 -24.55 -8.74 74.75
C GLU A 401 -24.36 -10.18 75.26
N SER A 402 -25.43 -10.98 75.21
CA SER A 402 -25.50 -12.12 74.28
C SER A 402 -26.69 -13.03 74.60
N TYR A 403 -27.74 -12.94 73.80
CA TYR A 403 -28.21 -14.15 73.12
C TYR A 403 -27.88 -13.95 71.64
N ILE A 404 -27.01 -14.84 71.19
CA ILE A 404 -26.39 -14.92 69.87
C ILE A 404 -26.91 -16.21 69.22
N ASN A 405 -27.04 -16.16 67.88
CA ASN A 405 -27.18 -17.25 66.90
C ASN A 405 -28.56 -17.90 66.71
N LYS A 406 -29.13 -17.88 65.51
CA LYS A 406 -28.49 -18.30 64.24
C LYS A 406 -28.62 -17.29 63.07
N ALA A 407 -27.49 -16.87 62.51
CA ALA A 407 -27.21 -16.85 61.05
C ALA A 407 -25.70 -16.62 60.83
N GLN A 408 -25.16 -17.28 59.81
CA GLN A 408 -23.76 -17.71 59.62
C GLN A 408 -22.77 -16.65 59.08
N PRO A 409 -21.44 -16.95 59.08
CA PRO A 409 -20.35 -15.97 59.22
C PRO A 409 -19.71 -15.56 57.88
N ILE A 410 -19.09 -14.38 57.85
CA ILE A 410 -18.04 -14.03 56.87
C ILE A 410 -16.91 -13.29 57.61
N GLU A 411 -15.68 -13.72 57.36
CA GLU A 411 -14.44 -13.40 58.08
C GLU A 411 -13.99 -11.93 57.95
N ILE A 412 -13.59 -11.34 59.08
CA ILE A 412 -12.83 -10.09 59.13
C ILE A 412 -11.34 -10.44 59.20
N LYS A 413 -10.60 -10.10 58.15
CA LYS A 413 -9.14 -9.91 58.24
C LYS A 413 -8.85 -8.51 58.78
N LYS A 414 -8.03 -8.45 59.83
CA LYS A 414 -7.40 -7.23 60.35
C LYS A 414 -6.54 -6.57 59.26
N MET A 415 -6.58 -5.25 59.18
CA MET A 415 -5.51 -4.45 58.57
C MET A 415 -5.04 -3.37 59.54
N GLU A 416 -3.72 -3.26 59.57
CA GLU A 416 -2.86 -2.32 60.27
C GLU A 416 -3.03 -0.87 59.79
N PRO A 417 -2.43 0.14 60.46
CA PRO A 417 -2.56 1.52 60.04
C PRO A 417 -1.68 1.75 58.80
N ASP A 418 -2.28 2.09 57.66
CA ASP A 418 -1.55 2.44 56.44
C ASP A 418 -1.71 3.95 56.18
N GLU A 419 -0.63 4.69 56.44
CA GLU A 419 -0.41 6.03 55.89
C GLU A 419 -0.46 5.93 54.36
N GLY A 420 -1.58 6.26 53.72
CA GLY A 420 -1.63 5.90 52.29
C GLY A 420 -2.79 6.34 51.41
N GLU A 421 -3.48 7.47 51.63
CA GLU A 421 -4.52 7.92 50.68
C GLU A 421 -4.57 9.42 50.33
N HIS A 422 -3.53 10.21 50.66
CA HIS A 422 -3.35 11.55 50.07
C HIS A 422 -2.29 11.63 48.96
N LEU A 423 -1.63 10.52 48.59
CA LEU A 423 -0.58 10.49 47.56
C LEU A 423 -0.91 9.63 46.32
N LYS A 424 -2.07 8.95 46.27
CA LYS A 424 -2.41 8.06 45.14
C LYS A 424 -3.25 8.72 44.03
N ASN A 425 -4.00 9.80 44.30
CA ASN A 425 -4.78 10.45 43.24
C ASN A 425 -3.98 11.42 42.37
N GLU A 426 -2.92 12.05 42.89
CA GLU A 426 -1.99 12.82 42.05
C GLU A 426 -1.07 11.90 41.25
N HIS A 427 -0.58 10.81 41.85
CA HIS A 427 0.27 9.86 41.15
C HIS A 427 -0.47 9.00 40.11
N MET A 428 -1.77 8.70 40.26
CA MET A 428 -2.52 7.93 39.26
C MET A 428 -2.94 8.78 38.05
N ASN A 429 -3.16 10.09 38.20
CA ASN A 429 -3.35 11.00 37.07
C ASN A 429 -2.02 11.29 36.34
N LEU A 430 -0.91 11.49 37.07
CA LEU A 430 0.42 11.68 36.46
C LEU A 430 0.95 10.41 35.77
N ARG A 431 0.59 9.20 36.24
CA ARG A 431 1.06 7.92 35.67
C ARG A 431 0.19 7.38 34.53
N ALA A 432 -1.05 7.88 34.37
CA ALA A 432 -1.92 7.57 33.23
C ALA A 432 -1.67 8.49 32.02
N HIS A 433 -1.24 9.73 32.25
CA HIS A 433 -0.92 10.68 31.17
C HIS A 433 0.51 10.55 30.64
N THR A 434 1.47 10.12 31.45
CA THR A 434 2.87 9.95 31.02
C THR A 434 3.09 8.98 29.84
N PRO A 435 2.41 7.82 29.72
CA PRO A 435 2.58 6.94 28.57
C PRO A 435 1.95 7.52 27.29
N LEU A 436 0.85 8.26 27.42
CA LEU A 436 0.15 8.91 26.31
C LEU A 436 0.92 10.14 25.81
N ASP A 437 1.47 10.94 26.72
CA ASP A 437 2.27 12.12 26.37
C ASP A 437 3.61 11.70 25.76
N VAL A 438 4.27 10.64 26.26
CA VAL A 438 5.49 10.08 25.64
C VAL A 438 5.18 9.49 24.25
N GLN A 439 4.02 8.86 24.05
CA GLN A 439 3.62 8.36 22.73
C GLN A 439 3.25 9.48 21.75
N LEU A 440 2.66 10.56 22.23
CA LEU A 440 2.37 11.75 21.44
C LEU A 440 3.66 12.47 21.05
N GLU A 441 4.59 12.65 21.99
CA GLU A 441 5.88 13.29 21.74
C GLU A 441 6.77 12.46 20.79
N ASP A 442 6.72 11.12 20.88
CA ASP A 442 7.45 10.23 19.96
C ASP A 442 6.82 10.23 18.55
N LYS A 443 5.49 10.38 18.45
CA LYS A 443 4.80 10.57 17.16
C LYS A 443 5.08 11.94 16.56
N GLU A 444 5.11 13.00 17.36
CA GLU A 444 5.50 14.34 16.90
C GLU A 444 6.97 14.40 16.47
N LYS A 445 7.87 13.72 17.18
CA LYS A 445 9.27 13.55 16.76
C LYS A 445 9.41 12.78 15.46
N LYS A 446 8.61 11.72 15.24
CA LYS A 446 8.58 10.98 13.96
C LYS A 446 8.00 11.81 12.82
N ILE A 447 6.94 12.58 13.06
CA ILE A 447 6.35 13.47 12.06
C ILE A 447 7.30 14.61 11.71
N SER A 448 7.92 15.25 12.70
CA SER A 448 8.90 16.32 12.47
C SER A 448 10.19 15.81 11.81
N ALA A 449 10.64 14.58 12.11
CA ALA A 449 11.73 13.93 11.40
C ALA A 449 11.35 13.60 9.94
N GLY A 450 10.13 13.12 9.70
CA GLY A 450 9.59 12.87 8.36
C GLY A 450 9.49 14.15 7.53
N LEU A 451 9.00 15.25 8.14
CA LEU A 451 8.95 16.56 7.51
C LEU A 451 10.36 17.10 7.23
N LYS A 452 11.30 17.01 8.18
CA LYS A 452 12.69 17.41 7.94
C LYS A 452 13.35 16.59 6.83
N LYS A 453 13.07 15.29 6.74
CA LYS A 453 13.59 14.42 5.69
C LYS A 453 12.99 14.75 4.31
N SER A 454 11.68 15.04 4.27
CA SER A 454 10.99 15.52 3.06
C SER A 454 11.50 16.88 2.61
N TYR A 455 11.68 17.83 3.53
CA TYR A 455 12.29 19.14 3.24
C TYR A 455 13.75 18.99 2.78
N PHE A 456 14.53 18.09 3.36
CA PHE A 456 15.90 17.83 2.94
C PHE A 456 15.98 17.18 1.55
N GLU A 457 15.08 16.24 1.22
CA GLU A 457 14.97 15.68 -0.13
C GLU A 457 14.46 16.70 -1.15
N PHE A 458 13.52 17.57 -0.76
CA PHE A 458 13.04 18.67 -1.61
C PHE A 458 14.18 19.67 -1.91
N PHE A 459 15.00 20.04 -0.92
CA PHE A 459 16.16 20.90 -1.15
C PHE A 459 17.29 20.22 -1.94
N LYS A 460 17.49 18.91 -1.76
CA LYS A 460 18.48 18.13 -2.53
C LYS A 460 18.07 18.03 -4.01
N ASN A 461 16.79 17.77 -4.28
CA ASN A 461 16.25 17.72 -5.65
C ASN A 461 16.26 19.12 -6.31
N ASN A 462 15.94 20.18 -5.57
CA ASN A 462 16.00 21.54 -6.12
C ASN A 462 17.44 22.06 -6.33
N ARG A 463 18.42 21.65 -5.51
CA ARG A 463 19.85 21.92 -5.80
C ARG A 463 20.34 21.20 -7.05
N GLN A 464 19.80 20.01 -7.35
CA GLN A 464 20.13 19.26 -8.56
C GLN A 464 19.52 19.90 -9.82
N ILE A 465 18.35 20.54 -9.69
CA ILE A 465 17.70 21.32 -10.75
C ILE A 465 18.44 22.65 -10.99
N LEU A 466 18.91 23.32 -9.94
CA LEU A 466 19.68 24.58 -10.06
C LEU A 466 21.08 24.38 -10.65
N PHE A 467 21.73 23.22 -10.46
CA PHE A 467 23.00 22.91 -11.13
C PHE A 467 22.82 22.59 -12.63
N CYS A 468 21.68 22.01 -13.04
CA CYS A 468 21.40 21.77 -14.46
C CYS A 468 21.07 23.04 -15.26
N ASN A 469 20.57 24.10 -14.62
CA ASN A 469 20.25 25.38 -15.30
C ASN A 469 21.43 26.37 -15.37
N SER A 470 22.64 25.98 -14.92
CA SER A 470 23.86 26.81 -15.05
C SER A 470 24.86 26.27 -16.09
N CYS A 471 24.48 25.26 -16.88
CA CYS A 471 25.29 24.69 -17.96
C CYS A 471 24.50 24.55 -19.27
N ILE A 472 23.62 25.52 -19.56
CA ILE A 472 23.10 25.81 -20.90
C ILE A 472 23.39 27.26 -21.20
#